data_AF-A0A6B3FR77-F1
#
_entry.id   AF-A0A6B3FR77-F1
#
_cell.length_a   1.000
_cell.length_b   1.000
_cell.length_c   1.000
_cell.angle_alpha   90.00
_cell.angle_beta   90.00
_cell.angle_gamma   90.00
#
_symmetry.space_group_name_H-M   'P 1'
#
loop_
_entity.id
_entity.type
_entity.pdbx_description
1 polymer ?
#
loop_
_entity_poly.entity_id
_entity_poly.type
_entity_poly.pdbx_seq_one_letter_code
_entity_poly.pdbx_strand_id
1 'polypeptide(L)' 'VLATHTARKALYEEAGRTVVEITKRYYEQDDATVLPRSIGTRAAFDNAMALDIAMGGSTNTILHLLAAAQEAEL' A
#
# COMPACT_ATOMS: atom_id res chain seq x y z
N VAL A 1 8.09 14.30 3.60
CA VAL A 1 7.35 15.18 4.55
C VAL A 1 7.61 14.69 5.97
N LEU A 2 8.17 15.54 6.84
CA LEU A 2 8.49 15.17 8.23
C LEU A 2 7.24 15.15 9.13
N ALA A 3 7.32 14.47 10.27
CA ALA A 3 6.20 14.26 11.19
C ALA A 3 5.52 15.56 11.67
N THR A 4 6.28 16.64 11.86
CA THR A 4 5.78 17.93 12.36
C THR A 4 5.32 18.89 11.26
N HIS A 5 5.46 18.51 9.99
CA HIS A 5 5.19 19.42 8.88
C HIS A 5 3.68 19.53 8.62
N THR A 6 3.18 20.76 8.54
CA THR A 6 1.74 21.06 8.34
C THR A 6 1.16 20.42 7.07
N ALA A 7 1.99 20.20 6.05
CA ALA A 7 1.63 19.47 4.83
C ALA A 7 1.14 18.03 5.07
N ARG A 8 1.46 17.38 6.21
CA ARG A 8 0.89 16.06 6.55
C ARG A 8 -0.61 16.09 6.72
N LYS A 9 -1.19 17.21 7.17
CA LYS A 9 -2.64 17.33 7.34
C LYS A 9 -3.37 17.02 6.03
N ALA A 10 -2.91 17.60 4.93
CA ALA A 10 -3.49 17.36 3.61
C ALA A 10 -3.35 15.88 3.20
N LEU A 11 -2.21 15.24 3.47
CA LEU A 11 -2.02 13.81 3.18
C LEU A 11 -2.99 12.91 3.97
N TYR A 12 -3.27 13.22 5.24
CA TYR A 12 -4.22 12.46 6.04
C TYR A 12 -5.66 12.63 5.57
N GLU A 13 -6.06 13.88 5.27
CA GLU A 13 -7.39 14.15 4.72
C GLU A 13 -7.57 13.44 3.38
N GLU A 14 -6.54 13.44 2.53
CA GLU A 14 -6.58 12.75 1.25
C GLU A 14 -6.63 11.24 1.38
N ALA A 15 -5.88 10.65 2.31
CA ALA A 15 -5.98 9.23 2.64
C ALA A 15 -7.40 8.88 3.11
N GLY A 16 -8.02 9.71 3.96
CA GLY A 16 -9.39 9.52 4.41
C GLY A 16 -10.41 9.56 3.27
N ARG A 17 -10.29 10.54 2.36
CA ARG A 17 -11.12 10.62 1.14
C ARG A 17 -10.91 9.39 0.25
N THR A 18 -9.67 8.99 0.05
CA THR A 18 -9.31 7.82 -0.76
C THR A 18 -9.96 6.55 -0.23
N VAL A 19 -9.95 6.33 1.10
CA VAL A 19 -10.60 5.14 1.71
C VAL A 19 -12.11 5.14 1.48
N VAL A 20 -12.78 6.29 1.59
CA VAL A 20 -14.21 6.40 1.29
C VAL A 20 -14.48 6.15 -0.19
N GLU A 21 -13.64 6.66 -1.08
CA GLU A 21 -13.77 6.48 -2.52
C GLU A 21 -13.61 5.02 -2.95
N ILE A 22 -12.57 4.31 -2.48
CA ILE A 22 -12.40 2.88 -2.78
C ILE A 22 -13.56 2.05 -2.23
N THR A 23 -14.13 2.44 -1.08
CA THR A 23 -15.29 1.77 -0.50
C THR A 23 -16.50 1.89 -1.44
N LYS A 24 -16.77 3.10 -1.95
CA LYS A 24 -17.85 3.33 -2.91
C LYS A 24 -17.62 2.59 -4.22
N ARG A 25 -16.40 2.62 -4.77
CA ARG A 25 -16.05 1.87 -5.99
C ARG A 25 -16.36 0.38 -5.85
N TYR A 26 -16.01 -0.21 -4.71
CA TYR A 26 -16.31 -1.62 -4.48
C TYR A 26 -17.81 -1.91 -4.36
N TYR A 27 -18.54 -1.17 -3.50
CA TYR A 27 -19.94 -1.49 -3.19
C TYR A 27 -20.98 -0.94 -4.18
N GLU A 28 -20.68 0.15 -4.86
CA GLU A 28 -21.62 0.84 -5.77
C GLU A 28 -21.28 0.62 -7.25
N GLN A 29 -20.03 0.25 -7.57
CA GLN A 29 -19.54 0.14 -8.95
C GLN A 29 -18.98 -1.26 -9.27
N ASP A 30 -19.13 -2.21 -8.35
CA ASP A 30 -18.64 -3.60 -8.47
C ASP A 30 -17.14 -3.70 -8.80
N ASP A 31 -16.36 -2.69 -8.41
CA ASP A 31 -14.95 -2.61 -8.74
C ASP A 31 -14.10 -3.37 -7.71
N ALA A 32 -13.86 -4.66 -7.97
CA ALA A 32 -12.98 -5.48 -7.12
C ALA A 32 -11.49 -5.15 -7.27
N THR A 33 -11.09 -4.28 -8.22
CA THR A 33 -9.67 -3.97 -8.46
C THR A 33 -9.05 -3.13 -7.33
N VAL A 34 -9.87 -2.48 -6.50
CA VAL A 34 -9.41 -1.68 -5.36
C VAL A 34 -9.13 -2.51 -4.10
N LEU A 35 -9.44 -3.82 -4.11
CA LEU A 35 -9.24 -4.68 -2.95
C LEU A 35 -7.75 -4.91 -2.66
N PRO A 36 -7.35 -5.12 -1.40
CA PRO A 36 -5.94 -5.30 -1.03
C PRO A 36 -5.21 -6.38 -1.83
N ARG A 37 -5.85 -7.52 -2.10
CA ARG A 37 -5.26 -8.62 -2.89
C ARG A 37 -5.15 -8.32 -4.39
N SER A 38 -5.98 -7.40 -4.89
CA SER A 38 -5.88 -6.90 -6.27
C SER A 38 -4.71 -5.92 -6.45
N ILE A 39 -4.28 -5.27 -5.37
CA ILE A 39 -3.14 -4.34 -5.35
C ILE A 39 -1.84 -5.06 -4.98
N GLY A 40 -1.88 -5.91 -3.95
CA GLY A 40 -0.79 -6.75 -3.46
C GLY A 40 -0.53 -7.94 -4.37
N THR A 41 -0.10 -7.65 -5.60
CA THR A 41 0.26 -8.66 -6.61
C THR A 41 1.75 -8.99 -6.55
N ARG A 42 2.17 -10.09 -7.19
CA ARG A 42 3.58 -10.44 -7.33
C ARG A 42 4.42 -9.27 -7.87
N ALA A 43 3.92 -8.57 -8.88
CA ALA A 43 4.60 -7.39 -9.43
C ALA A 43 4.72 -6.24 -8.43
N ALA A 44 3.70 -6.02 -7.59
CA ALA A 44 3.76 -5.00 -6.55
C ALA A 44 4.81 -5.33 -5.47
N PHE A 45 4.92 -6.61 -5.09
CA PHE A 45 5.94 -7.06 -4.14
C PHE A 45 7.35 -7.02 -4.73
N ASP A 46 7.52 -7.39 -6.00
CA ASP A 46 8.81 -7.27 -6.70
C ASP A 46 9.23 -5.78 -6.79
N ASN A 47 8.30 -4.87 -7.07
CA ASN A 47 8.55 -3.42 -7.04
C ASN A 47 8.97 -2.93 -5.65
N ALA A 48 8.29 -3.40 -4.60
CA ALA A 48 8.61 -3.02 -3.23
C ALA A 48 9.98 -3.55 -2.79
N MET A 49 10.35 -4.78 -3.20
CA MET A 49 11.66 -5.37 -2.93
C MET A 49 12.78 -4.61 -3.65
N ALA A 50 12.57 -4.27 -4.92
CA ALA A 50 13.54 -3.49 -5.69
C ALA A 50 13.80 -2.11 -5.07
N LEU A 51 12.73 -1.43 -4.64
CA LEU A 51 12.84 -0.12 -3.97
C LEU A 51 13.56 -0.22 -2.62
N ASP A 52 13.22 -1.19 -1.77
CA ASP A 52 13.82 -1.36 -0.45
C ASP A 52 15.33 -1.64 -0.55
N ILE A 53 15.73 -2.51 -1.49
CA ILE A 53 17.16 -2.80 -1.76
C ILE A 53 17.87 -1.53 -2.27
N ALA A 54 17.27 -0.80 -3.21
CA ALA A 54 17.87 0.42 -3.77
C ALA A 54 18.06 1.53 -2.73
N MET A 55 17.15 1.62 -1.76
CA MET A 55 17.24 2.59 -0.65
C MET A 55 18.18 2.14 0.49
N GLY A 56 18.69 0.91 0.46
CA GLY A 56 19.44 0.34 1.58
C GLY A 56 18.57 0.15 2.83
N GLY A 57 17.36 -0.35 2.63
CA GLY A 57 16.36 -0.57 3.68
C GLY A 57 16.82 -1.54 4.77
N SER A 58 16.03 -1.63 5.84
CA SER A 58 16.31 -2.54 6.95
C SER A 58 16.17 -4.00 6.50
N THR A 59 17.05 -4.88 6.97
CA THR A 59 16.91 -6.33 6.71
C THR A 59 15.59 -6.90 7.21
N ASN A 60 14.96 -6.26 8.21
CA ASN A 60 13.62 -6.64 8.69
C ASN A 60 12.53 -6.39 7.64
N THR A 61 12.71 -5.43 6.72
CA THR A 61 11.73 -5.18 5.66
C THR A 61 11.54 -6.41 4.78
N ILE A 62 12.60 -7.21 4.56
CA ILE A 62 12.51 -8.47 3.80
C ILE A 62 11.54 -9.44 4.49
N LEU A 63 11.66 -9.61 5.81
CA LEU A 63 10.78 -10.50 6.58
C LEU A 63 9.31 -10.05 6.50
N HIS A 64 9.07 -8.74 6.66
CA HIS A 64 7.71 -8.19 6.60
C HIS A 64 7.12 -8.25 5.19
N LEU A 65 7.92 -8.05 4.15
CA LEU A 65 7.48 -8.11 2.76
C LEU A 65 7.09 -9.54 2.37
N LEU A 66 7.89 -10.53 2.78
CA LEU A 66 7.55 -11.95 2.58
C LEU A 66 6.29 -12.36 3.36
N ALA A 67 6.14 -11.89 4.61
CA ALA A 67 4.94 -12.15 5.39
C ALA A 67 3.69 -11.53 4.74
N ALA A 68 3.79 -10.30 4.24
CA ALA A 68 2.69 -9.65 3.52
C ALA A 68 2.33 -10.36 2.21
N ALA A 69 3.32 -10.87 1.46
CA ALA A 69 3.09 -11.68 0.27
C ALA A 69 2.37 -12.99 0.59
N GLN A 70 2.75 -13.65 1.69
CA GLN A 70 2.08 -14.86 2.17
C GLN A 70 0.61 -14.61 2.52
N GLU A 71 0.29 -13.50 3.21
CA GLU A 71 -1.10 -13.11 3.53
C GLU A 71 -1.91 -12.73 2.27
N ALA A 72 -1.21 -12.31 1.21
CA ALA A 72 -1.78 -12.10 -0.12
C ALA A 72 -1.96 -13.39 -0.94
N GLU A 73 -1.60 -14.55 -0.40
CA GLU A 73 -1.66 -15.87 -1.06
C GLU A 73 -0.76 -15.99 -2.30
N LEU A 74 0.46 -15.44 -2.24
CA LEU A 74 1.46 -15.47 -3.32
C LEU A 74 2.69 -16.33 -3.02
#